data_AF-X1HME4-F1
#
_entry.id   AF-X1HME4-F1
#
_cell.length_a   1.000
_cell.length_b   1.000
_cell.length_c   1.000
_cell.angle_alpha   90.00
_cell.angle_beta   90.00
_cell.angle_gamma   90.00
#
_symmetry.space_group_name_H-M   'P 1'
#
loop_
_entity.id
_entity.type
_entity.pdbx_description
1 polymer ?
#
loop_
_entity_poly.entity_id
_entity_poly.type
_entity_poly.pdbx_seq_one_letter_code
_entity_poly.pdbx_strand_id
1 'polypeptide(L)'
;NAMNLKDFAKSLPHPLKQGLKYVYGAVPPRFRYGRVFWDTYDFLQESQWWSREKLEEYQMQQLEKLLKHAYENVPYYRKVFDERGLKPKDIQDFDDLRKLPYLTKEIIQENLSDLMARNYPKSKLQYGTTGGSTGIPLGFYHEKGVSKAKERAFIITLWNRIGFKIGNRCVVLRGNVVHLANKGKFWEYDPVNKNRILSSQHMTDKTLPEYIEKIRKFKPDFIQAYPSAITILARFMKKNNIEPFSSVKALLCGSENLYPWQRELLEEVFQCRVYSWYGHAEQA
;
A
#
# COMPACT_ATOMS: atom_id res chain seq x y z
N ASN A 1 31.79 -13.67 -1.88
CA ASN A 1 30.36 -13.32 -1.70
C ASN A 1 30.14 -12.66 -0.34
N ALA A 2 30.27 -11.34 -0.27
CA ALA A 2 29.93 -10.60 0.95
C ALA A 2 28.40 -10.51 1.06
N MET A 3 27.83 -11.09 2.10
CA MET A 3 26.40 -10.96 2.39
C MET A 3 26.08 -9.47 2.63
N ASN A 4 25.17 -8.88 1.85
CA ASN A 4 24.78 -7.49 2.02
C ASN A 4 24.18 -7.29 3.43
N LEU A 5 24.39 -6.12 4.04
CA LEU A 5 23.88 -5.73 5.35
C LEU A 5 22.37 -6.05 5.54
N LYS A 6 21.57 -5.91 4.47
CA LYS A 6 20.14 -6.26 4.50
C LYS A 6 19.89 -7.77 4.63
N ASP A 7 20.70 -8.59 3.98
CA ASP A 7 20.56 -10.04 4.02
C ASP A 7 21.14 -10.62 5.31
N PHE A 8 22.21 -10.00 5.84
CA PHE A 8 22.69 -10.23 7.20
C PHE A 8 21.62 -9.90 8.24
N ALA A 9 20.99 -8.72 8.17
CA ALA A 9 19.92 -8.36 9.09
C ALA A 9 18.73 -9.32 9.02
N LYS A 10 18.44 -9.89 7.83
CA LYS A 10 17.40 -10.91 7.64
C LYS A 10 17.77 -12.29 8.16
N SER A 11 19.04 -12.65 8.30
CA SER A 11 19.46 -13.95 8.82
C SER A 11 19.48 -14.00 10.35
N LEU A 12 19.48 -12.85 11.03
CA LEU A 12 19.54 -12.78 12.50
C LEU A 12 18.33 -13.45 13.20
N PRO A 13 18.53 -14.03 14.41
CA PRO A 13 17.44 -14.44 15.29
C PRO A 13 16.42 -13.33 15.56
N HIS A 14 15.16 -13.69 15.81
CA HIS A 14 14.07 -12.73 16.02
C HIS A 14 14.34 -11.68 17.11
N PRO A 15 14.92 -12.02 18.29
CA PRO A 15 15.23 -11.02 19.32
C PRO A 15 16.22 -9.94 18.83
N LEU A 16 17.27 -10.33 18.11
CA LEU A 16 18.26 -9.40 17.55
C LEU A 16 17.65 -8.54 16.45
N LYS A 17 16.83 -9.13 15.58
CA LYS A 17 16.03 -8.36 14.60
C LYS A 17 15.15 -7.33 15.28
N GLN A 18 14.52 -7.69 16.39
CA GLN A 18 13.65 -6.77 17.12
C GLN A 18 14.44 -5.62 17.74
N GLY A 19 15.62 -5.89 18.33
CA GLY A 19 16.53 -4.86 18.82
C GLY A 19 16.95 -3.88 17.71
N LEU A 20 17.34 -4.40 16.55
CA LEU A 20 17.68 -3.57 15.38
C LEU A 20 16.50 -2.72 14.89
N LYS A 21 15.27 -3.25 14.93
CA LYS A 21 14.07 -2.46 14.58
C LYS A 21 13.86 -1.29 15.55
N TYR A 22 14.17 -1.42 16.84
CA TYR A 22 14.09 -0.31 17.79
C TYR A 22 15.13 0.77 17.48
N VAL A 23 16.38 0.38 17.27
CA VAL A 23 17.45 1.32 16.88
C VAL A 23 17.09 2.03 15.58
N TYR A 24 16.65 1.27 14.56
CA TYR A 24 16.21 1.85 13.30
C TYR A 24 14.98 2.74 13.47
N GLY A 25 14.02 2.38 14.31
CA GLY A 25 12.83 3.18 14.58
C GLY A 25 13.11 4.53 15.24
N ALA A 26 14.23 4.65 15.96
CA ALA A 26 14.71 5.92 16.53
C ALA A 26 15.32 6.85 15.47
N VAL A 27 15.73 6.32 14.31
CA VAL A 27 16.26 7.14 13.22
C VAL A 27 15.13 8.05 12.68
N PRO A 28 15.35 9.38 12.55
CA PRO A 28 14.35 10.29 12.04
C PRO A 28 13.77 9.86 10.67
N PRO A 29 12.45 10.02 10.42
CA PRO A 29 11.82 9.60 9.17
C PRO A 29 12.52 10.09 7.90
N ARG A 30 13.08 11.31 7.95
CA ARG A 30 13.83 11.91 6.82
C ARG A 30 14.94 11.01 6.27
N PHE A 31 15.59 10.24 7.13
CA PHE A 31 16.68 9.34 6.74
C PHE A 31 16.20 7.91 6.44
N ARG A 32 14.99 7.52 6.86
CA ARG A 32 14.47 6.15 6.71
C ARG A 32 13.70 5.90 5.42
N TYR A 33 12.97 6.90 4.95
CA TYR A 33 12.04 6.73 3.83
C TYR A 33 12.73 6.90 2.47
N GLY A 34 13.95 7.45 2.47
CA GLY A 34 14.77 7.63 1.27
C GLY A 34 14.30 8.79 0.39
N ARG A 35 15.15 9.18 -0.55
CA ARG A 35 14.93 10.35 -1.42
C ARG A 35 13.64 10.24 -2.24
N VAL A 36 13.40 9.10 -2.89
CA VAL A 36 12.22 8.88 -3.75
C VAL A 36 10.91 9.18 -3.00
N PHE A 37 10.81 8.75 -1.74
CA PHE A 37 9.63 9.04 -0.93
C PHE A 37 9.45 10.54 -0.72
N TRP A 38 10.50 11.26 -0.30
CA TRP A 38 10.41 12.68 0.01
C TRP A 38 10.19 13.53 -1.22
N ASP A 39 10.91 13.26 -2.31
CA ASP A 39 10.71 13.95 -3.60
C ASP A 39 9.25 13.77 -4.08
N THR A 40 8.68 12.57 -3.93
CA THR A 40 7.27 12.32 -4.27
C THR A 40 6.31 12.98 -3.28
N TYR A 41 6.60 12.93 -1.98
CA TYR A 41 5.76 13.52 -0.95
C TYR A 41 5.67 15.03 -1.10
N ASP A 42 6.80 15.71 -1.28
CA ASP A 42 6.87 17.16 -1.45
C ASP A 42 6.16 17.59 -2.74
N PHE A 43 6.36 16.85 -3.85
CA PHE A 43 5.59 17.03 -5.07
C PHE A 43 4.08 16.95 -4.83
N LEU A 44 3.62 15.95 -4.04
CA LEU A 44 2.20 15.78 -3.74
C LEU A 44 1.65 16.85 -2.79
N GLN A 45 2.48 17.38 -1.89
CA GLN A 45 2.07 18.48 -1.02
C GLN A 45 1.73 19.74 -1.81
N GLU A 46 2.47 20.02 -2.88
CA GLU A 46 2.23 21.14 -3.78
C GLU A 46 1.12 20.84 -4.81
N SER A 47 1.28 19.75 -5.56
CA SER A 47 0.43 19.44 -6.72
C SER A 47 -1.03 19.13 -6.37
N GLN A 48 -1.32 18.71 -5.14
CA GLN A 48 -2.71 18.52 -4.71
C GLN A 48 -3.56 19.81 -4.70
N TRP A 49 -2.91 20.99 -4.80
CA TRP A 49 -3.56 22.30 -4.81
C TRP A 49 -3.49 23.00 -6.17
N TRP A 50 -2.94 22.33 -7.19
CA TRP A 50 -2.89 22.89 -8.54
C TRP A 50 -4.30 23.05 -9.12
N SER A 51 -4.46 24.03 -10.02
CA SER A 51 -5.69 24.14 -10.80
C SER A 51 -5.84 22.93 -11.70
N ARG A 52 -7.07 22.72 -12.18
CA ARG A 52 -7.37 21.62 -13.08
C ARG A 52 -6.53 21.68 -14.35
N GLU A 53 -6.39 22.87 -14.93
CA GLU A 53 -5.64 23.12 -16.16
C GLU A 53 -4.16 22.76 -15.99
N LYS A 54 -3.54 23.17 -14.87
CA LYS A 54 -2.15 22.84 -14.55
C LYS A 54 -1.96 21.33 -14.31
N LEU A 55 -2.92 20.66 -13.68
CA LEU A 55 -2.89 19.21 -13.49
C LEU A 55 -2.99 18.47 -14.81
N GLU A 56 -3.92 18.87 -15.68
CA GLU A 56 -4.13 18.27 -17.00
C GLU A 56 -2.90 18.47 -17.90
N GLU A 57 -2.29 19.66 -17.90
CA GLU A 57 -1.04 19.92 -18.61
C GLU A 57 0.09 18.99 -18.13
N TYR A 58 0.28 18.88 -16.81
CA TYR A 58 1.30 18.00 -16.23
C TYR A 58 1.02 16.52 -16.60
N GLN A 59 -0.22 16.08 -16.51
CA GLN A 59 -0.62 14.72 -16.88
C GLN A 59 -0.32 14.43 -18.35
N MET A 60 -0.62 15.35 -19.27
CA MET A 60 -0.29 15.19 -20.69
C MET A 60 1.21 15.10 -20.92
N GLN A 61 2.02 15.93 -20.25
CA GLN A 61 3.48 15.85 -20.32
C GLN A 61 4.04 14.52 -19.79
N GLN A 62 3.45 13.97 -18.72
CA GLN A 62 3.86 12.66 -18.20
C GLN A 62 3.39 11.52 -19.12
N LEU A 63 2.19 11.64 -19.69
CA LEU A 63 1.63 10.68 -20.63
C LEU A 63 2.50 10.58 -21.89
N GLU A 64 2.88 11.71 -22.49
CA GLU A 64 3.76 11.73 -23.67
C GLU A 64 5.09 10.99 -23.38
N LYS A 65 5.72 11.28 -22.24
CA LYS A 65 6.95 10.60 -21.81
C LYS A 65 6.75 9.10 -21.62
N LEU A 66 5.63 8.70 -21.01
CA LEU A 66 5.29 7.30 -20.78
C LEU A 66 5.06 6.56 -22.10
N LEU A 67 4.28 7.12 -23.02
CA LEU A 67 3.97 6.52 -24.32
C LEU A 67 5.22 6.41 -25.18
N LYS A 68 6.05 7.46 -25.21
CA LYS A 68 7.35 7.42 -25.89
C LYS A 68 8.24 6.32 -25.31
N HIS A 69 8.37 6.27 -23.98
CA HIS A 69 9.16 5.23 -23.32
C HIS A 69 8.64 3.81 -23.65
N ALA A 70 7.33 3.60 -23.57
CA ALA A 70 6.68 2.32 -23.86
C ALA A 70 6.95 1.89 -25.31
N TYR A 71 6.72 2.78 -26.28
CA TYR A 71 6.94 2.50 -27.70
C TYR A 71 8.42 2.25 -28.03
N GLU A 72 9.32 3.04 -27.45
CA GLU A 72 10.75 2.96 -27.74
C GLU A 72 11.44 1.78 -27.05
N ASN A 73 10.99 1.37 -25.86
CA ASN A 73 11.78 0.48 -25.01
C ASN A 73 11.07 -0.82 -24.61
N VAL A 74 9.74 -0.93 -24.76
CA VAL A 74 8.98 -2.11 -24.34
C VAL A 74 8.48 -2.88 -25.57
N PRO A 75 9.00 -4.10 -25.83
CA PRO A 75 8.67 -4.88 -27.03
C PRO A 75 7.17 -5.06 -27.28
N TYR A 76 6.42 -5.39 -26.22
CA TYR A 76 4.98 -5.58 -26.29
C TYR A 76 4.26 -4.31 -26.79
N TYR A 77 4.55 -3.16 -26.18
CA TYR A 77 3.89 -1.91 -26.56
C TYR A 77 4.29 -1.42 -27.95
N ARG A 78 5.55 -1.63 -28.37
CA ARG A 78 5.95 -1.33 -29.76
C ARG A 78 5.10 -2.11 -30.76
N LYS A 79 5.01 -3.43 -30.58
CA LYS A 79 4.20 -4.31 -31.44
C LYS A 79 2.75 -3.85 -31.50
N VAL A 80 2.15 -3.61 -30.33
CA VAL A 80 0.75 -3.18 -30.17
C VAL A 80 0.44 -1.87 -30.89
N PHE A 81 1.36 -0.91 -30.87
CA PHE A 81 1.25 0.36 -31.57
C PHE A 81 1.39 0.18 -33.08
N ASP A 82 2.43 -0.54 -33.52
CA ASP A 82 2.71 -0.74 -34.94
C ASP A 82 1.59 -1.53 -35.65
N GLU A 83 1.02 -2.56 -35.01
CA GLU A 83 -0.14 -3.33 -35.52
C GLU A 83 -1.40 -2.47 -35.70
N ARG A 84 -1.53 -1.39 -34.93
CA ARG A 84 -2.65 -0.44 -35.04
C ARG A 84 -2.34 0.76 -35.91
N GLY A 85 -1.13 0.83 -36.47
CA GLY A 85 -0.66 2.01 -37.21
C GLY A 85 -0.55 3.27 -36.34
N LEU A 86 -0.39 3.12 -35.02
CA LEU A 86 -0.29 4.23 -34.07
C LEU A 86 1.16 4.56 -33.73
N LYS A 87 1.41 5.83 -33.42
CA LYS A 87 2.64 6.36 -32.84
C LYS A 87 2.29 7.18 -31.59
N PRO A 88 3.23 7.36 -30.64
CA PRO A 88 2.98 8.18 -29.44
C PRO A 88 2.43 9.58 -29.72
N LYS A 89 2.86 10.21 -30.82
CA LYS A 89 2.42 11.54 -31.27
C LYS A 89 0.94 11.62 -31.70
N ASP A 90 0.29 10.48 -31.90
CA ASP A 90 -1.11 10.39 -32.32
C ASP A 90 -2.07 10.46 -31.11
N ILE A 91 -1.52 10.56 -29.90
CA ILE A 91 -2.23 10.79 -28.63
C ILE A 91 -1.93 12.23 -28.19
N GLN A 92 -2.83 13.16 -28.51
CA GLN A 92 -2.66 14.60 -28.26
C GLN A 92 -3.52 15.12 -27.11
N ASP A 93 -4.56 14.39 -26.74
CA ASP A 93 -5.45 14.70 -25.62
C ASP A 93 -5.91 13.43 -24.88
N PHE A 94 -6.79 13.60 -23.89
CA PHE A 94 -7.33 12.50 -23.11
C PHE A 94 -8.37 11.66 -23.86
N ASP A 95 -9.06 12.21 -24.86
CA ASP A 95 -10.03 11.45 -25.66
C ASP A 95 -9.33 10.44 -26.56
N ASP A 96 -8.11 10.76 -27.00
CA ASP A 96 -7.25 9.88 -27.79
C ASP A 96 -6.81 8.61 -27.03
N LEU A 97 -6.91 8.57 -25.70
CA LEU A 97 -6.62 7.35 -24.93
C LEU A 97 -7.49 6.18 -25.37
N ARG A 98 -8.68 6.43 -25.94
CA ARG A 98 -9.56 5.38 -26.51
C ARG A 98 -8.94 4.64 -27.69
N LYS A 99 -7.92 5.21 -28.34
CA LYS A 99 -7.15 4.56 -29.43
C LYS A 99 -6.23 3.46 -28.89
N LEU A 100 -5.85 3.53 -27.61
CA LEU A 100 -4.98 2.56 -26.97
C LEU A 100 -5.78 1.35 -26.47
N PRO A 101 -5.27 0.12 -26.66
CA PRO A 101 -5.96 -1.06 -26.14
C PRO A 101 -5.79 -1.19 -24.63
N TYR A 102 -6.75 -1.88 -24.01
CA TYR A 102 -6.62 -2.29 -22.63
C TYR A 102 -5.53 -3.36 -22.45
N LEU A 103 -4.82 -3.27 -21.33
CA LEU A 103 -3.93 -4.33 -20.87
C LEU A 103 -4.70 -5.20 -19.87
N THR A 104 -4.90 -6.48 -20.20
CA THR A 104 -5.58 -7.43 -19.31
C THR A 104 -4.58 -8.30 -18.56
N LYS A 105 -5.07 -8.99 -17.53
CA LYS A 105 -4.27 -9.93 -16.73
C LYS A 105 -3.68 -11.04 -17.60
N GLU A 106 -4.48 -11.58 -18.51
CA GLU A 106 -4.12 -12.67 -19.42
C GLU A 106 -3.01 -12.22 -20.35
N ILE A 107 -3.13 -11.01 -20.91
CA ILE A 107 -2.09 -10.41 -21.75
C ILE A 107 -0.76 -10.32 -20.98
N ILE A 108 -0.79 -9.87 -19.72
CA ILE A 108 0.43 -9.77 -18.90
C ILE A 108 1.04 -11.15 -18.65
N GLN A 109 0.21 -12.16 -18.37
CA GLN A 109 0.68 -13.53 -18.13
C GLN A 109 1.35 -14.13 -19.37
N GLU A 110 0.77 -13.92 -20.55
CA GLU A 110 1.27 -14.44 -21.82
C GLU A 110 2.48 -13.67 -22.35
N ASN A 111 2.65 -12.40 -21.98
CA ASN A 111 3.64 -11.49 -22.55
C ASN A 111 4.62 -10.90 -21.53
N LEU A 112 4.77 -11.50 -20.34
CA LEU A 112 5.54 -10.93 -19.23
C LEU A 112 6.98 -10.54 -19.61
N SER A 113 7.66 -11.35 -20.43
CA SER A 113 9.02 -11.04 -20.88
C SER A 113 9.09 -9.80 -21.76
N ASP A 114 8.07 -9.62 -22.61
CA ASP A 114 7.99 -8.59 -23.64
C ASP A 114 7.43 -7.27 -23.09
N LEU A 115 6.82 -7.32 -21.90
CA LEU A 115 6.41 -6.16 -21.11
C LEU A 115 7.56 -5.51 -20.34
N MET A 116 8.77 -6.07 -20.38
CA MET A 116 9.95 -5.47 -19.74
C MET A 116 10.64 -4.46 -20.65
N ALA A 117 10.91 -3.26 -20.11
CA ALA A 117 11.69 -2.25 -20.81
C ALA A 117 13.16 -2.71 -21.01
N ARG A 118 13.65 -2.65 -22.25
CA ARG A 118 15.01 -3.08 -22.64
C ARG A 118 16.10 -2.14 -22.15
N ASN A 119 15.79 -0.86 -21.95
CA ASN A 119 16.72 0.16 -21.49
C ASN A 119 16.86 0.20 -19.95
N TYR A 120 16.30 -0.78 -19.25
CA TYR A 120 16.29 -0.80 -17.79
C TYR A 120 17.07 -2.00 -17.23
N PRO A 121 17.99 -1.80 -16.26
CA PRO A 121 18.82 -2.89 -15.76
C PRO A 121 18.02 -3.90 -14.93
N LYS A 122 18.15 -5.19 -15.25
CA LYS A 122 17.46 -6.28 -14.55
C LYS A 122 17.72 -6.31 -13.04
N SER A 123 18.88 -5.84 -12.58
CA SER A 123 19.24 -5.75 -11.14
C SER A 123 18.38 -4.78 -10.34
N LYS A 124 17.71 -3.83 -11.02
CA LYS A 124 16.75 -2.88 -10.44
C LYS A 124 15.30 -3.36 -10.58
N LEU A 125 15.04 -4.52 -11.18
CA LEU A 125 13.72 -5.11 -11.21
C LEU A 125 13.48 -5.93 -9.94
N GLN A 126 12.26 -5.86 -9.43
CA GLN A 126 11.77 -6.69 -8.33
C GLN A 126 10.51 -7.41 -8.79
N TYR A 127 10.60 -8.73 -8.91
CA TYR A 127 9.44 -9.57 -9.18
C TYR A 127 8.47 -9.54 -8.00
N GLY A 128 7.19 -9.39 -8.30
CA GLY A 128 6.07 -9.44 -7.37
C GLY A 128 4.94 -10.27 -7.96
N THR A 129 4.06 -10.73 -7.09
CA THR A 129 2.84 -11.45 -7.49
C THR A 129 1.64 -10.85 -6.79
N THR A 130 0.47 -10.87 -7.43
CA THR A 130 -0.78 -10.54 -6.76
C THR A 130 -1.25 -11.66 -5.83
N GLY A 131 -2.03 -11.31 -4.81
CA GLY A 131 -2.76 -12.30 -4.03
C GLY A 131 -3.91 -12.84 -4.88
N GLY A 132 -3.85 -14.11 -5.27
CA GLY A 132 -4.82 -14.71 -6.19
C GLY A 132 -6.18 -14.93 -5.56
N SER A 133 -7.08 -13.94 -5.62
CA SER A 133 -8.52 -14.16 -5.40
C SER A 133 -9.15 -15.03 -6.50
N THR A 134 -8.55 -15.04 -7.70
CA THR A 134 -9.01 -15.77 -8.89
C THR A 134 -8.17 -17.02 -9.22
N GLY A 135 -7.40 -17.55 -8.26
CA GLY A 135 -6.64 -18.80 -8.42
C GLY A 135 -5.20 -18.67 -8.91
N ILE A 136 -4.96 -18.00 -10.06
CA ILE A 136 -3.59 -17.83 -10.60
C ILE A 136 -3.05 -16.45 -10.23
N PRO A 137 -1.98 -16.34 -9.42
CA PRO A 137 -1.30 -15.08 -9.14
C PRO A 137 -0.80 -14.44 -10.44
N LEU A 138 -1.01 -13.13 -10.59
CA LEU A 138 -0.38 -12.38 -11.67
C LEU A 138 1.05 -12.06 -11.26
N GLY A 139 2.04 -12.47 -12.06
CA GLY A 139 3.44 -12.11 -11.88
C GLY A 139 3.81 -10.87 -12.69
N PHE A 140 4.55 -9.94 -12.09
CA PHE A 140 4.96 -8.69 -12.72
C PHE A 140 6.18 -8.09 -12.03
N TYR A 141 6.80 -7.09 -12.65
CA TYR A 141 8.03 -6.46 -12.15
C TYR A 141 7.79 -5.02 -11.73
N HIS A 142 8.34 -4.67 -10.58
CA HIS A 142 8.43 -3.29 -10.10
C HIS A 142 9.86 -2.78 -10.11
N GLU A 143 10.00 -1.46 -10.10
CA GLU A 143 11.28 -0.83 -9.84
C GLU A 143 11.65 -0.95 -8.35
N LYS A 144 12.74 -1.68 -8.08
CA LYS A 144 13.24 -1.98 -6.75
C LYS A 144 13.57 -0.71 -6.00
N GLY A 145 12.84 -0.47 -4.91
CA GLY A 145 13.04 0.68 -4.03
C GLY A 145 12.35 1.98 -4.49
N VAL A 146 11.67 1.97 -5.63
CA VAL A 146 10.95 3.15 -6.16
C VAL A 146 9.44 2.99 -6.01
N SER A 147 8.83 1.95 -6.59
CA SER A 147 7.36 1.81 -6.64
C SER A 147 6.71 1.87 -5.25
N LYS A 148 7.26 1.12 -4.28
CA LYS A 148 6.76 1.12 -2.89
C LYS A 148 6.98 2.45 -2.15
N ALA A 149 8.05 3.18 -2.49
CA ALA A 149 8.33 4.48 -1.90
C ALA A 149 7.32 5.53 -2.39
N LYS A 150 7.03 5.54 -3.70
CA LYS A 150 5.98 6.37 -4.30
C LYS A 150 4.60 6.07 -3.71
N GLU A 151 4.19 4.80 -3.73
CA GLU A 151 2.90 4.36 -3.17
C GLU A 151 2.73 4.83 -1.72
N ARG A 152 3.79 4.68 -0.91
CA ARG A 152 3.77 5.13 0.48
C ARG A 152 3.61 6.64 0.61
N ALA A 153 4.21 7.43 -0.28
CA ALA A 153 4.04 8.89 -0.29
C ALA A 153 2.60 9.29 -0.64
N PHE A 154 1.97 8.62 -1.60
CA PHE A 154 0.55 8.82 -1.92
C PHE A 154 -0.35 8.50 -0.73
N ILE A 155 -0.21 7.31 -0.14
CA ILE A 155 -1.04 6.88 0.99
C ILE A 155 -0.88 7.83 2.18
N ILE A 156 0.35 8.22 2.53
CA ILE A 156 0.60 9.14 3.64
C ILE A 156 0.05 10.55 3.33
N THR A 157 0.13 11.02 2.09
CA THR A 157 -0.47 12.30 1.69
C THR A 157 -1.99 12.26 1.85
N LEU A 158 -2.65 11.18 1.44
CA LEU A 158 -4.08 11.00 1.65
C LEU A 158 -4.44 11.01 3.14
N TRP A 159 -3.69 10.29 3.97
CA TRP A 159 -3.94 10.27 5.41
C TRP A 159 -3.62 11.61 6.10
N ASN A 160 -2.67 12.40 5.59
CA ASN A 160 -2.36 13.73 6.13
C ASN A 160 -3.58 14.66 6.09
N ARG A 161 -4.48 14.50 5.10
CA ARG A 161 -5.73 15.27 4.99
C ARG A 161 -6.66 15.12 6.20
N ILE A 162 -6.48 14.05 6.99
CA ILE A 162 -7.25 13.79 8.21
C ILE A 162 -6.38 13.88 9.48
N GLY A 163 -5.23 14.55 9.38
CA GLY A 163 -4.34 14.81 10.51
C GLY A 163 -3.37 13.67 10.85
N PHE A 164 -3.26 12.64 10.02
CA PHE A 164 -2.23 11.62 10.19
C PHE A 164 -0.84 12.21 9.98
N LYS A 165 0.09 11.90 10.89
CA LYS A 165 1.50 12.28 10.82
C LYS A 165 2.37 11.04 10.91
N ILE A 166 3.51 11.04 10.23
CA ILE A 166 4.51 9.99 10.36
C ILE A 166 4.93 9.87 11.83
N GLY A 167 4.78 8.68 12.40
CA GLY A 167 5.07 8.43 13.82
C GLY A 167 3.85 8.50 14.74
N ASN A 168 2.64 8.73 14.22
CA ASN A 168 1.42 8.37 14.94
C ASN A 168 1.39 6.87 15.25
N ARG A 169 0.74 6.52 16.36
CA ARG A 169 0.59 5.14 16.79
C ARG A 169 -0.57 4.52 16.03
N CYS A 170 -0.34 3.42 15.34
CA CYS A 170 -1.40 2.73 14.62
C CYS A 170 -1.62 1.32 15.11
N VAL A 171 -2.87 0.89 15.19
CA VAL A 171 -3.18 -0.54 15.14
C VAL A 171 -3.28 -0.93 13.67
N VAL A 172 -2.71 -2.08 13.31
CA VAL A 172 -2.79 -2.64 11.96
C VAL A 172 -3.46 -4.00 12.05
N LEU A 173 -4.65 -4.08 11.46
CA LEU A 173 -5.50 -5.26 11.37
C LEU A 173 -5.72 -5.60 9.88
N ARG A 174 -4.61 -5.92 9.21
CA ARG A 174 -4.53 -6.26 7.78
C ARG A 174 -3.75 -7.57 7.62
N GLY A 175 -3.34 -7.92 6.40
CA GLY A 175 -2.67 -9.17 6.05
C GLY A 175 -1.22 -9.31 6.54
N ASN A 176 -0.85 -8.60 7.61
CA ASN A 176 0.46 -8.72 8.23
C ASN A 176 0.59 -10.08 8.95
N VAL A 177 1.67 -10.80 8.67
CA VAL A 177 1.99 -12.05 9.36
C VAL A 177 2.50 -11.73 10.77
N VAL A 178 1.88 -12.35 11.77
CA VAL A 178 2.35 -12.31 13.16
C VAL A 178 3.25 -13.53 13.42
N HIS A 179 4.54 -13.30 13.66
CA HIS A 179 5.55 -14.36 13.68
C HIS A 179 5.35 -15.42 14.77
N LEU A 180 4.68 -15.08 15.86
CA LEU A 180 4.46 -15.97 17.00
C LEU A 180 3.01 -16.49 17.07
N ALA A 181 2.24 -16.36 15.99
CA ALA A 181 0.86 -16.84 15.95
C ALA A 181 0.75 -18.35 16.20
N ASN A 182 1.69 -19.14 15.67
CA ASN A 182 1.77 -20.59 15.92
C ASN A 182 2.07 -20.95 17.39
N LYS A 183 2.53 -19.99 18.20
CA LYS A 183 2.75 -20.14 19.65
C LYS A 183 1.64 -19.47 20.47
N GLY A 184 0.48 -19.21 19.86
CA GLY A 184 -0.68 -18.61 20.53
C GLY A 184 -0.58 -17.10 20.77
N LYS A 185 0.44 -16.41 20.22
CA LYS A 185 0.58 -14.96 20.35
C LYS A 185 0.21 -14.27 19.05
N PHE A 186 -0.99 -13.69 19.02
CA PHE A 186 -1.60 -13.13 17.80
C PHE A 186 -1.38 -11.62 17.60
N TRP A 187 -0.40 -11.03 18.30
CA TRP A 187 -0.02 -9.63 18.16
C TRP A 187 1.49 -9.41 18.17
N GLU A 188 1.93 -8.35 17.47
CA GLU A 188 3.34 -7.92 17.40
C GLU A 188 3.43 -6.40 17.54
N TYR A 189 4.61 -5.90 17.95
CA TYR A 189 4.92 -4.47 17.90
C TYR A 189 6.01 -4.21 16.86
N ASP A 190 5.71 -3.33 15.91
CA ASP A 190 6.69 -2.78 14.99
C ASP A 190 7.12 -1.38 15.48
N PRO A 191 8.32 -1.25 16.09
CA PRO A 191 8.82 0.04 16.57
C PRO A 191 9.22 0.99 15.43
N VAL A 192 9.44 0.49 14.21
CA VAL A 192 9.87 1.32 13.07
C VAL A 192 8.78 2.30 12.65
N ASN A 193 7.53 1.84 12.68
CA ASN A 193 6.37 2.65 12.30
C ASN A 193 5.44 2.93 13.49
N LYS A 194 5.81 2.46 14.70
CA LYS A 194 4.97 2.48 15.90
C LYS A 194 3.60 1.83 15.65
N ASN A 195 3.63 0.62 15.07
CA ASN A 195 2.43 -0.15 14.77
C ASN A 195 2.24 -1.28 15.77
N ARG A 196 1.01 -1.43 16.29
CA ARG A 196 0.52 -2.64 16.94
C ARG A 196 -0.14 -3.50 15.88
N ILE A 197 0.54 -4.56 15.47
CA ILE A 197 0.00 -5.50 14.48
C ILE A 197 -0.84 -6.53 15.23
N LEU A 198 -2.08 -6.73 14.77
CA LEU A 198 -3.00 -7.76 15.25
C LEU A 198 -3.30 -8.71 14.09
N SER A 199 -3.29 -10.01 14.34
CA SER A 199 -3.56 -11.00 13.29
C SER A 199 -5.03 -10.96 12.86
N SER A 200 -5.30 -10.65 11.60
CA SER A 200 -6.66 -10.72 11.03
C SER A 200 -7.17 -12.15 10.81
N GLN A 201 -6.29 -13.16 10.87
CA GLN A 201 -6.63 -14.57 10.68
C GLN A 201 -7.12 -15.28 11.96
N HIS A 202 -6.94 -14.64 13.12
CA HIS A 202 -7.17 -15.25 14.43
C HIS A 202 -8.15 -14.39 15.24
N MET A 203 -9.30 -14.06 14.65
CA MET A 203 -10.32 -13.18 15.24
C MET A 203 -11.55 -14.01 15.67
N THR A 204 -11.54 -14.47 16.91
CA THR A 204 -12.58 -15.31 17.51
C THR A 204 -13.08 -14.71 18.82
N ASP A 205 -14.25 -15.14 19.30
CA ASP A 205 -14.79 -14.69 20.60
C ASP A 205 -13.81 -14.91 21.77
N LYS A 206 -12.88 -15.88 21.66
CA LYS A 206 -11.83 -16.13 22.66
C LYS A 206 -10.67 -15.13 22.59
N THR A 207 -10.33 -14.63 21.41
CA THR A 207 -9.11 -13.82 21.17
C THR A 207 -9.40 -12.32 21.09
N LEU A 208 -10.61 -11.93 20.70
CA LEU A 208 -11.03 -10.54 20.59
C LEU A 208 -10.93 -9.75 21.91
N PRO A 209 -11.23 -10.32 23.10
CA PRO A 209 -10.99 -9.63 24.37
C PRO A 209 -9.53 -9.18 24.54
N GLU A 210 -8.56 -10.03 24.18
CA GLU A 210 -7.15 -9.69 24.25
C GLU A 210 -6.78 -8.59 23.26
N TYR A 211 -7.38 -8.59 22.06
CA TYR A 211 -7.16 -7.55 21.06
C TYR A 211 -7.61 -6.19 21.59
N ILE A 212 -8.80 -6.14 22.18
CA ILE A 212 -9.37 -4.93 22.79
C ILE A 212 -8.45 -4.42 23.91
N GLU A 213 -7.96 -5.30 24.79
CA GLU A 213 -7.00 -4.95 25.83
C GLU A 213 -5.70 -4.38 25.23
N LYS A 214 -5.15 -5.00 24.18
CA LYS A 214 -3.95 -4.49 23.52
C LYS A 214 -4.19 -3.15 22.84
N ILE A 215 -5.35 -2.92 22.25
CA ILE A 215 -5.72 -1.63 21.65
C ILE A 215 -5.80 -0.56 22.75
N ARG A 216 -6.53 -0.82 23.85
CA ARG A 216 -6.65 0.11 24.99
C ARG A 216 -5.31 0.47 25.59
N LYS A 217 -4.45 -0.52 25.86
CA LYS A 217 -3.10 -0.29 26.40
C LYS A 217 -2.22 0.45 25.40
N PHE A 218 -2.38 0.18 24.11
CA PHE A 218 -1.59 0.79 23.06
C PHE A 218 -2.02 2.22 22.75
N LYS A 219 -3.25 2.65 23.06
CA LYS A 219 -3.75 4.01 22.81
C LYS A 219 -3.38 4.53 21.40
N PRO A 220 -3.79 3.82 20.32
CA PRO A 220 -3.48 4.24 18.96
C PRO A 220 -4.19 5.55 18.59
N ASP A 221 -3.56 6.33 17.72
CA ASP A 221 -4.18 7.47 17.05
C ASP A 221 -5.13 7.00 15.92
N PHE A 222 -4.77 5.92 15.22
CA PHE A 222 -5.51 5.40 14.06
C PHE A 222 -5.55 3.88 14.05
N ILE A 223 -6.57 3.31 13.41
CA ILE A 223 -6.63 1.87 13.11
C ILE A 223 -6.62 1.70 11.60
N GLN A 224 -5.60 1.02 11.08
CA GLN A 224 -5.53 0.59 9.68
C GLN A 224 -6.06 -0.83 9.56
N ALA A 225 -7.08 -1.07 8.73
CA ALA A 225 -7.74 -2.38 8.70
C ALA A 225 -8.27 -2.79 7.33
N TYR A 226 -8.48 -4.08 7.16
CA TYR A 226 -9.45 -4.57 6.18
C TYR A 226 -10.87 -4.28 6.68
N PRO A 227 -11.79 -3.78 5.84
CA PRO A 227 -13.21 -3.67 6.17
C PRO A 227 -13.78 -4.93 6.85
N SER A 228 -13.50 -6.12 6.32
CA SER A 228 -13.92 -7.41 6.87
C SER A 228 -13.44 -7.63 8.31
N ALA A 229 -12.14 -7.45 8.55
CA ALA A 229 -11.52 -7.69 9.85
C ALA A 229 -12.02 -6.70 10.92
N ILE A 230 -12.07 -5.40 10.62
CA ILE A 230 -12.56 -4.41 11.59
C ILE A 230 -14.05 -4.58 11.88
N THR A 231 -14.83 -5.08 10.92
CA THR A 231 -16.24 -5.43 11.11
C THR A 231 -16.42 -6.57 12.12
N ILE A 232 -15.55 -7.58 12.12
CA ILE A 232 -15.58 -8.67 13.11
C ILE A 232 -15.39 -8.10 14.52
N LEU A 233 -14.38 -7.23 14.71
CA LEU A 233 -14.14 -6.57 15.98
C LEU A 233 -15.33 -5.68 16.39
N ALA A 234 -15.89 -4.90 15.45
CA ALA A 234 -17.03 -4.03 15.70
C ALA A 234 -18.26 -4.78 16.19
N ARG A 235 -18.60 -5.90 15.52
CA ARG A 235 -19.73 -6.76 15.90
C ARG A 235 -19.55 -7.34 17.29
N PHE A 236 -18.34 -7.79 17.61
CA PHE A 236 -18.02 -8.30 18.93
C PHE A 236 -18.14 -7.20 20.01
N MET A 237 -17.62 -6.00 19.75
CA MET A 237 -17.74 -4.86 20.67
C MET A 237 -19.21 -4.48 20.89
N LYS A 238 -20.00 -4.38 19.82
CA LYS A 238 -21.43 -4.07 19.89
C LYS A 238 -22.21 -5.12 20.69
N LYS A 239 -22.01 -6.41 20.40
CA LYS A 239 -22.67 -7.53 21.09
C LYS A 239 -22.39 -7.54 22.59
N ASN A 240 -21.20 -7.12 23.01
CA ASN A 240 -20.74 -7.17 24.40
C ASN A 240 -20.74 -5.79 25.09
N ASN A 241 -21.39 -4.77 24.50
CA ASN A 241 -21.45 -3.39 25.03
C ASN A 241 -20.06 -2.83 25.42
N ILE A 242 -19.08 -3.01 24.53
CA ILE A 242 -17.71 -2.57 24.77
C ILE A 242 -17.52 -1.14 24.26
N GLU A 243 -17.17 -0.24 25.19
CA GLU A 243 -16.89 1.16 24.89
C GLU A 243 -15.80 1.37 23.83
N PRO A 244 -15.93 2.41 22.98
CA PRO A 244 -14.97 2.77 21.94
C PRO A 244 -13.59 3.14 22.52
N PHE A 245 -12.61 3.24 21.62
CA PHE A 245 -11.25 3.62 21.97
C PHE A 245 -11.08 5.14 21.86
N SER A 246 -11.13 5.86 22.97
CA SER A 246 -11.08 7.33 23.00
C SER A 246 -9.84 7.98 22.35
N SER A 247 -8.75 7.23 22.16
CA SER A 247 -7.55 7.72 21.47
C SER A 247 -7.65 7.68 19.95
N VAL A 248 -8.58 6.89 19.39
CA VAL A 248 -8.70 6.65 17.95
C VAL A 248 -9.40 7.83 17.29
N LYS A 249 -8.69 8.49 16.38
CA LYS A 249 -9.17 9.65 15.62
C LYS A 249 -9.96 9.24 14.37
N ALA A 250 -9.57 8.14 13.73
CA ALA A 250 -10.23 7.61 12.55
C ALA A 250 -9.83 6.16 12.24
N LEU A 251 -10.68 5.48 11.48
CA LEU A 251 -10.39 4.18 10.86
C LEU A 251 -9.91 4.39 9.41
N LEU A 252 -8.87 3.66 9.02
CA LEU A 252 -8.20 3.72 7.72
C LEU A 252 -8.33 2.36 7.01
N CYS A 253 -9.41 2.18 6.26
CA CYS A 253 -9.76 0.95 5.57
C CYS A 253 -9.17 0.88 4.16
N GLY A 254 -8.78 -0.31 3.69
CA GLY A 254 -8.33 -0.50 2.31
C GLY A 254 -8.17 -1.98 1.93
N SER A 255 -7.89 -2.24 0.64
CA SER A 255 -7.78 -3.57 0.01
C SER A 255 -9.06 -4.41 -0.08
N GLU A 256 -10.19 -3.90 0.39
CA GLU A 256 -11.50 -4.50 0.16
C GLU A 256 -12.52 -3.38 -0.05
N ASN A 257 -13.67 -3.71 -0.63
CA ASN A 257 -14.79 -2.79 -0.65
C ASN A 257 -15.28 -2.53 0.78
N LEU A 258 -15.55 -1.27 1.08
CA LEU A 258 -16.22 -0.85 2.31
C LEU A 258 -17.70 -0.59 1.98
N TYR A 259 -18.57 -1.49 2.41
CA TYR A 259 -20.01 -1.36 2.15
C TYR A 259 -20.65 -0.29 3.05
N PRO A 260 -21.76 0.35 2.63
CA PRO A 260 -22.46 1.36 3.44
C PRO A 260 -22.81 0.89 4.85
N TRP A 261 -23.37 -0.31 5.00
CA TRP A 261 -23.71 -0.88 6.32
C TRP A 261 -22.49 -1.12 7.21
N GLN A 262 -21.31 -1.44 6.63
CA GLN A 262 -20.08 -1.58 7.41
C GLN A 262 -19.65 -0.23 7.94
N ARG A 263 -19.71 0.82 7.11
CA ARG A 263 -19.39 2.18 7.53
C ARG A 263 -20.28 2.61 8.70
N GLU A 264 -21.59 2.45 8.57
CA GLU A 264 -22.56 2.79 9.63
C GLU A 264 -22.23 2.07 10.94
N LEU A 265 -22.05 0.74 10.90
CA LEU A 265 -21.67 -0.04 12.08
C LEU A 265 -20.35 0.44 12.70
N LEU A 266 -19.35 0.75 11.86
CA LEU A 266 -18.03 1.15 12.34
C LEU A 266 -18.06 2.55 12.96
N GLU A 267 -18.78 3.50 12.36
CA GLU A 267 -18.93 4.85 12.91
C GLU A 267 -19.73 4.81 14.22
N GLU A 268 -20.77 3.98 14.31
CA GLU A 268 -21.52 3.71 15.54
C GLU A 268 -20.63 3.11 16.65
N VAL A 269 -19.86 2.07 16.35
CA VAL A 269 -19.11 1.34 17.39
C VAL A 269 -17.84 2.06 17.82
N PHE A 270 -17.12 2.69 16.88
CA PHE A 270 -15.85 3.35 17.17
C PHE A 270 -15.98 4.84 17.47
N GLN A 271 -17.16 5.44 17.24
CA GLN A 271 -17.41 6.87 17.48
C GLN A 271 -16.39 7.78 16.78
N CYS A 272 -15.96 7.38 15.58
CA CYS A 272 -15.02 8.14 14.76
C CYS A 272 -15.29 7.89 13.27
N ARG A 273 -14.78 8.78 12.41
CA ARG A 273 -14.98 8.68 10.96
C ARG A 273 -14.18 7.52 10.35
N VAL A 274 -14.75 6.90 9.32
CA VAL A 274 -14.09 5.86 8.54
C VAL A 274 -13.62 6.43 7.20
N TYR A 275 -12.40 6.14 6.80
CA TYR A 275 -11.86 6.51 5.49
C TYR A 275 -11.43 5.26 4.75
N SER A 276 -11.73 5.19 3.46
CA SER A 276 -11.30 4.11 2.59
C SER A 276 -10.38 4.66 1.50
N TRP A 277 -9.37 3.88 1.12
CA TRP A 277 -8.52 4.16 -0.03
C TRP A 277 -8.45 2.93 -0.92
N TYR A 278 -8.28 3.18 -2.22
CA TYR A 278 -8.23 2.16 -3.25
C TYR A 278 -6.82 2.05 -3.84
N GLY A 279 -6.46 0.84 -4.23
CA GLY A 279 -5.24 0.52 -4.96
C GLY A 279 -5.20 -0.95 -5.31
N HIS A 280 -4.54 -1.26 -6.41
CA HIS A 280 -4.24 -2.60 -6.90
C HIS A 280 -2.72 -2.77 -6.99
N ALA A 281 -2.25 -4.01 -6.97
CA ALA A 281 -0.82 -4.27 -6.91
C ALA A 281 -0.13 -3.92 -8.24
N GLU A 282 -0.86 -4.02 -9.35
CA GLU A 282 -0.48 -3.71 -10.71
C GLU A 282 -0.22 -2.20 -10.94
N GLN A 283 -0.75 -1.34 -10.07
CA GLN A 283 -0.64 0.14 -10.17
C GLN A 283 -1.16 0.67 -11.54
N ALA A 284 -2.25 0.10 -12.04
CA ALA A 284 -2.81 0.31 -13.37
C ALA A 284 -3.90 1.38 -13.42
#